data_AF-R7HJC8-F1
#
_entry.id   AF-R7HJC8-F1
#
_cell.length_a   1.000
_cell.length_b   1.000
_cell.length_c   1.000
_cell.angle_alpha   90.00
_cell.angle_beta   90.00
_cell.angle_gamma   90.00
#
_symmetry.space_group_name_H-M   'P 1'
#
loop_
_entity.id
_entity.type
_entity.pdbx_description
1 polymer ?
#
loop_
_entity_poly.entity_id
_entity_poly.type
_entity_poly.pdbx_seq_one_letter_code
_entity_poly.pdbx_strand_id
1 'polypeptide(L)' 'MFNDKVVFDMMIDGTKSIKDNYKYFNITSDGLIIYFNRYQIAPYYYGDYSITIPYNYLDLSI' A
#
# COMPACT_ATOMS: atom_id res chain seq x y z
N MET A 1 18.38 3.76 1.36
CA MET A 1 18.22 2.31 1.16
C MET A 1 17.77 1.73 2.48
N PHE A 2 16.60 1.09 2.55
CA PHE A 2 16.12 0.48 3.81
C PHE A 2 17.14 -0.58 4.24
N ASN A 3 17.89 -0.31 5.30
CA ASN A 3 19.01 -1.14 5.74
C ASN A 3 18.54 -2.45 6.44
N ASP A 4 17.23 -2.68 6.45
CA ASP A 4 16.58 -3.80 7.11
C ASP A 4 15.90 -4.67 6.05
N LYS A 5 16.55 -5.80 5.74
CA LYS A 5 16.06 -6.81 4.80
C LYS A 5 14.62 -7.23 5.14
N VAL A 6 14.27 -7.26 6.42
CA VAL A 6 12.94 -7.64 6.88
C VAL A 6 11.90 -6.64 6.38
N VAL A 7 12.15 -5.33 6.53
CA VAL A 7 11.23 -4.29 6.07
C VAL A 7 11.07 -4.33 4.55
N PHE A 8 12.16 -4.55 3.82
CA PHE A 8 12.10 -4.69 2.37
C PHE A 8 11.28 -5.91 1.94
N ASP A 9 11.50 -7.07 2.55
CA ASP A 9 10.77 -8.30 2.25
C ASP A 9 9.26 -8.14 2.56
N MET A 10 8.92 -7.49 3.69
CA MET A 10 7.53 -7.16 4.03
C MET A 10 6.88 -6.25 2.99
N MET A 11 7.56 -5.18 2.58
CA MET A 11 7.07 -4.28 1.55
C MET A 11 6.79 -5.04 0.25
N ILE A 12 7.76 -5.83 -0.22
CA ILE A 12 7.61 -6.62 -1.46
C ILE A 12 6.43 -7.59 -1.36
N ASP A 13 6.24 -8.28 -0.24
CA ASP A 13 5.13 -9.21 -0.04
C ASP A 13 3.78 -8.50 0.04
N GLY A 14 3.69 -7.45 0.87
CA GLY A 14 2.47 -6.68 1.11
C GLY A 14 2.02 -5.82 -0.09
N THR A 15 2.89 -5.60 -1.09
CA THR A 15 2.56 -4.93 -2.35
C THR A 15 2.45 -5.87 -3.56
N LYS A 16 2.45 -7.19 -3.37
CA LYS A 16 2.13 -8.12 -4.48
C LYS A 16 0.74 -7.84 -5.04
N SER A 17 0.54 -8.11 -6.32
CA SER A 17 -0.76 -8.01 -7.01
C SER A 17 -1.72 -9.12 -6.59
N ILE A 18 -2.06 -9.13 -5.31
CA ILE A 18 -2.98 -10.05 -4.65
C ILE A 18 -4.15 -9.21 -4.16
N LYS A 19 -5.37 -9.64 -4.45
CA LYS A 19 -6.59 -8.90 -4.11
C LYS A 19 -6.65 -8.51 -2.63
N ASP A 20 -6.25 -9.41 -1.74
CA ASP A 20 -6.29 -9.19 -0.30
C ASP A 20 -5.33 -8.08 0.18
N ASN A 21 -4.24 -7.82 -0.55
CA ASN A 21 -3.30 -6.74 -0.21
C ASN A 21 -3.93 -5.34 -0.37
N TYR A 22 -4.96 -5.23 -1.20
CA TYR A 22 -5.59 -3.97 -1.59
C TYR A 22 -7.08 -3.92 -1.24
N LYS A 23 -7.53 -4.75 -0.28
CA LYS A 23 -8.95 -4.90 0.07
C LYS A 23 -9.55 -3.71 0.82
N TYR A 24 -8.71 -2.89 1.46
CA TYR A 24 -9.14 -1.68 2.14
C TYR A 24 -8.70 -0.46 1.35
N PHE A 25 -9.66 0.21 0.74
CA PHE A 25 -9.42 1.43 -0.01
C PHE A 25 -10.61 2.37 0.11
N ASN A 26 -10.37 3.65 -0.13
CA ASN A 26 -11.39 4.68 -0.24
C ASN A 26 -11.17 5.48 -1.52
N ILE A 27 -12.27 5.84 -2.16
CA ILE A 27 -12.28 6.76 -3.32
C ILE A 27 -12.59 8.15 -2.76
N THR A 28 -11.73 9.12 -3.04
CA THR A 28 -11.85 10.50 -2.56
C THR A 28 -11.77 11.49 -3.72
N SER A 29 -11.95 12.80 -3.46
CA SER A 29 -11.71 13.83 -4.48
C SER A 29 -10.27 13.85 -4.98
N ASP A 30 -9.32 13.46 -4.12
CA ASP A 30 -7.88 13.66 -4.36
C ASP A 30 -7.22 12.41 -4.99
N GLY A 31 -7.91 11.26 -4.93
CA GLY A 31 -7.43 10.01 -5.48
C GLY A 31 -8.00 8.77 -4.80
N LEU A 32 -7.43 7.63 -5.17
CA LEU A 32 -7.64 6.33 -4.54
C LEU A 32 -6.70 6.21 -3.34
N ILE A 33 -7.26 6.12 -2.14
CA ILE A 33 -6.49 5.84 -0.92
C ILE A 33 -6.48 4.33 -0.69
N ILE A 34 -5.30 3.74 -0.57
CA ILE A 34 -5.11 2.33 -0.19
C ILE A 34 -4.59 2.29 1.24
N TYR A 35 -5.20 1.45 2.08
CA TYR A 35 -4.81 1.24 3.46
C TYR A 35 -4.11 -0.11 3.62
N PHE A 36 -2.94 -0.11 4.24
CA PHE A 36 -2.20 -1.31 4.57
C PHE A 36 -2.38 -1.64 6.05
N ASN A 37 -2.73 -2.88 6.35
CA ASN A 37 -2.82 -3.33 7.73
C ASN A 37 -1.44 -3.30 8.40
N ARG A 38 -1.44 -3.24 9.74
CA ARG A 38 -0.23 -3.41 10.54
C ARG A 38 0.49 -4.70 10.16
N TYR A 39 1.82 -4.66 10.11
CA TYR A 39 2.68 -5.78 9.66
C TYR A 39 2.52 -6.22 8.21
N GLN A 40 1.67 -5.58 7.40
CA GLN A 40 1.53 -5.97 6.00
C GLN A 40 2.75 -5.54 5.18
N ILE A 41 3.17 -4.27 5.30
CA ILE A 41 4.29 -3.72 4.53
C ILE A 41 5.47 -3.27 5.40
N ALA A 42 5.26 -3.12 6.71
CA ALA A 42 6.27 -2.66 7.65
C ALA A 42 5.93 -3.11 9.09
N PRO A 43 6.94 -3.22 9.98
CA PRO A 43 6.73 -3.50 11.40
C PRO A 43 5.83 -2.50 12.13
N TYR A 44 5.26 -2.91 13.26
CA TYR A 44 4.32 -2.09 14.04
C TYR A 44 4.83 -0.71 14.46
N TYR A 45 6.12 -0.58 14.79
CA TYR A 45 6.69 0.68 15.29
C TYR A 45 6.65 1.82 14.26
N TYR A 46 6.38 1.49 13.01
CA TYR A 46 6.18 2.44 11.92
C TYR A 46 4.75 3.02 11.89
N GLY A 47 3.79 2.43 12.60
CA GLY A 47 2.41 2.91 12.69
C GLY A 47 1.50 2.43 11.56
N ASP A 48 0.38 3.12 11.37
CA ASP A 48 -0.60 2.82 10.32
C ASP A 48 -0.16 3.47 9.01
N TYR A 49 -0.31 2.77 7.88
CA TYR A 49 0.13 3.22 6.57
C TYR A 49 -1.00 3.29 5.57
N SER A 50 -1.04 4.40 4.84
CA SER A 50 -1.85 4.55 3.63
C SER A 50 -1.07 5.25 2.53
N ILE A 51 -1.45 4.98 1.29
CA ILE A 51 -0.97 5.72 0.12
C ILE A 51 -2.16 6.31 -0.61
N THR A 52 -2.03 7.53 -1.10
CA THR A 52 -2.99 8.14 -2.02
C THR A 52 -2.41 8.06 -3.42
N ILE A 53 -3.12 7.40 -4.33
CA ILE A 53 -2.81 7.34 -5.75
C ILE A 53 -3.70 8.37 -6.46
N PRO A 54 -3.15 9.49 -6.95
CA PRO A 54 -3.91 10.46 -7.71
C PRO A 54 -4.45 9.86 -9.02
N TYR A 55 -5.63 10.27 -9.46
CA TYR A 55 -6.31 9.67 -10.62
C TYR A 55 -5.54 9.79 -11.93
N ASN A 56 -4.66 10.78 -12.08
CA ASN A 56 -3.81 10.92 -13.27
C ASN A 56 -2.77 9.79 -13.43
N TYR A 57 -2.54 8.99 -12.39
CA TYR A 57 -1.70 7.78 -12.45
C TYR A 57 -2.50 6.49 -12.71
N LEU A 58 -3.83 6.56 -12.69
CA LEU A 58 -4.69 5.41 -12.95
C LEU A 58 -5.08 5.37 -14.43
N ASP A 59 -4.51 4.41 -15.16
CA ASP A 59 -5.01 4.06 -16.49
C ASP A 59 -6.17 3.07 -16.33
N LEU A 60 -7.39 3.60 -16.36
CA LEU A 60 -8.63 2.82 -16.25
C LEU A 60 -9.19 2.48 -17.62
N SER A 61 -8.34 2.06 -18.57
CA SER A 61 -8.82 1.48 -19.83
C SER A 61 -9.58 0.18 -19.53
N ILE A 62 -10.90 0.20 -19.72
CA ILE A 62 -11.80 -0.96 -19.61
C ILE A 62 -12.02 -1.54 -21.00
#